data_AF-A0A7G7BV99-F1
#
_entry.id   AF-A0A7G7BV99-F1
#
_cell.length_a   1.000
_cell.length_b   1.000
_cell.length_c   1.000
_cell.angle_alpha   90.00
_cell.angle_beta   90.00
_cell.angle_gamma   90.00
#
_symmetry.space_group_name_H-M   'P 1'
#
loop_
_entity.id
_entity.type
_entity.pdbx_description
1 polymer ?
#
loop_
_entity_poly.entity_id
_entity_poly.type
_entity_poly.pdbx_seq_one_letter_code
_entity_poly.pdbx_strand_id
1 'polypeptide(L)'
;MWHTGYGIEINLSLPDLGHPGRPDLLRQITARVAERDPQLLECLAHHDGRDCLSESGGKSPWMFIRRGRVGGRRPLVASHLPVTHKATPAESEQHKATKERIVVTASRYGLDADAEVPTANRRSISDALVTGPGGIRIGWEVQYHHLSPSSVHRRSVNAVQQDITPLWVAKDRTASLIDRAPWARVDDMPWRDIAGGKEMVIRGGYRHLQVWKCVASSDRHCLVTDGAGHCGEVHSDWFLPALCLPEKKAVHLEDLVLSSATGESVPVYVPNRGSGRAGRHMWVTAADCERWREMVGEKTPLPVAPGQEEDDEITFAEQEIDRNCRAGEEGWFVSDARPIRDLGQPTGGFTLPRMPAQRSGNPTLILPVERAAASAALGCPPWELGPCAECGQLMRRYGRDTAMFCGVCREALNSR
;
A
#
# COMPACT_ATOMS: atom_id res chain seq x y z
N MET A 1 27.43 -2.28 25.08
CA MET A 1 27.58 -3.74 24.81
C MET A 1 29.05 -4.05 24.56
N TRP A 2 29.49 -5.29 24.71
CA TRP A 2 30.87 -5.70 24.49
C TRP A 2 31.04 -6.37 23.12
N HIS A 3 32.13 -6.08 22.41
CA HIS A 3 32.50 -6.72 21.15
C HIS A 3 33.59 -7.77 21.39
N THR A 4 33.23 -9.06 21.37
CA THR A 4 34.15 -10.15 21.73
C THR A 4 35.33 -10.27 20.77
N GLY A 5 35.11 -10.06 19.46
CA GLY A 5 36.17 -10.20 18.45
C GLY A 5 37.28 -9.12 18.49
N TYR A 6 37.02 -7.97 19.12
CA TYR A 6 37.97 -6.85 19.21
C TYR A 6 38.34 -6.51 20.65
N GLY A 7 37.60 -7.03 21.64
CA GLY A 7 37.80 -6.71 23.05
C GLY A 7 37.51 -5.24 23.37
N ILE A 8 36.40 -4.69 22.87
CA ILE A 8 36.05 -3.27 23.05
C ILE A 8 34.60 -3.08 23.52
N GLU A 9 34.37 -2.02 24.30
CA GLU A 9 33.03 -1.52 24.62
C GLU A 9 32.44 -0.78 23.40
N ILE A 10 31.19 -1.05 23.03
CA ILE A 10 30.46 -0.35 21.98
C ILE A 10 29.40 0.55 22.60
N ASN A 11 29.49 1.85 22.30
CA ASN A 11 28.47 2.82 22.65
C ASN A 11 27.54 3.10 21.46
N LEU A 12 26.35 2.48 21.46
CA LEU A 12 25.34 2.64 20.39
C LEU A 12 24.76 4.07 20.29
N SER A 13 25.01 4.92 21.28
CA SER A 13 24.59 6.31 21.30
C SER A 13 25.52 7.23 20.50
N LEU A 14 26.66 6.75 20.01
CA LEU A 14 27.64 7.52 19.24
C LEU A 14 27.73 7.03 17.78
N PRO A 15 27.91 7.93 16.79
CA PRO A 15 27.95 7.56 15.37
C PRO A 15 29.14 6.67 15.00
N ASP A 16 30.28 6.88 15.67
CA ASP A 16 31.50 6.08 15.55
C ASP A 16 31.57 4.95 16.59
N LEU A 17 30.50 4.77 17.37
CA LEU A 17 30.37 3.79 18.44
C LEU A 17 31.38 3.95 19.58
N GLY A 18 32.04 5.12 19.67
CA GLY A 18 33.16 5.38 20.57
C GLY A 18 34.53 5.00 20.00
N HIS A 19 34.60 4.60 18.72
CA HIS A 19 35.83 4.09 18.08
C HIS A 19 36.06 4.73 16.71
N PRO A 20 36.53 6.00 16.64
CA PRO A 20 36.71 6.72 15.38
C PRO A 20 37.73 6.06 14.44
N GLY A 21 38.66 5.27 14.98
CA GLY A 21 39.64 4.49 14.20
C GLY A 21 39.08 3.22 13.54
N ARG A 22 37.78 2.93 13.65
CA ARG A 22 37.16 1.69 13.14
C ARG A 22 35.89 1.98 12.33
N PRO A 23 36.02 2.55 11.12
CA PRO A 23 34.88 2.97 10.30
C PRO A 23 33.93 1.82 9.88
N ASP A 24 34.44 0.58 9.78
CA ASP A 24 33.64 -0.60 9.44
C ASP A 24 32.82 -1.19 10.61
N LEU A 25 33.05 -0.73 11.84
CA LEU A 25 32.48 -1.34 13.04
C LEU A 25 30.94 -1.33 13.01
N LEU A 26 30.34 -0.22 12.60
CA LEU A 26 28.88 -0.08 12.49
C LEU A 26 28.28 -1.10 11.53
N ARG A 27 28.90 -1.29 10.36
CA ARG A 27 28.46 -2.27 9.36
C ARG A 27 28.57 -3.71 9.89
N GLN A 28 29.65 -4.01 10.60
CA GLN A 28 29.91 -5.34 11.15
C GLN A 28 28.89 -5.74 12.24
N ILE A 29 28.59 -4.84 13.17
CA ILE A 29 27.72 -5.15 14.31
C ILE A 29 26.23 -5.14 13.94
N THR A 30 25.86 -4.43 12.86
CA THR A 30 24.50 -4.41 12.32
C THR A 30 24.25 -5.51 11.28
N ALA A 31 25.28 -6.28 10.89
CA ALA A 31 25.10 -7.47 10.05
C ALA A 31 24.17 -8.48 10.72
N ARG A 32 23.44 -9.24 9.91
CA ARG A 32 22.45 -10.20 10.41
C ARG A 32 23.15 -11.25 11.27
N VAL A 33 22.49 -11.69 12.34
CA VAL A 33 23.02 -12.71 13.25
C VAL A 33 23.34 -14.02 12.52
N ALA A 34 22.65 -14.33 11.41
CA ALA A 34 22.94 -15.50 10.58
C ALA A 34 24.18 -15.35 9.68
N GLU A 35 24.66 -14.12 9.49
CA GLU A 35 25.77 -13.75 8.59
C GLU A 35 27.04 -13.35 9.38
N ARG A 36 26.99 -13.41 10.72
CA ARG A 36 28.11 -13.12 11.62
C ARG A 36 28.13 -14.13 12.76
N ASP A 37 29.22 -14.17 13.51
CA ASP A 37 29.27 -14.96 14.75
C ASP A 37 28.17 -14.48 15.74
N PRO A 38 27.23 -15.35 16.16
CA PRO A 38 26.21 -14.99 17.15
C PRO A 38 26.78 -14.51 18.48
N GLN A 39 28.01 -14.91 18.83
CA GLN A 39 28.71 -14.53 20.05
C GLN A 39 29.56 -13.26 19.89
N LEU A 40 29.49 -12.60 18.73
CA LEU A 40 30.28 -11.38 18.47
C LEU A 40 29.93 -10.22 19.43
N LEU A 41 28.67 -10.15 19.87
CA LEU A 41 28.19 -9.08 20.75
C LEU A 41 27.67 -9.68 22.06
N GLU A 42 28.10 -9.11 23.17
CA GLU A 42 27.83 -9.60 24.52
C GLU A 42 27.29 -8.48 25.42
N CYS A 43 26.45 -8.85 26.38
CA CYS A 43 25.92 -7.93 27.38
C CYS A 43 27.06 -7.47 28.32
N LEU A 44 27.18 -6.15 28.53
CA LEU A 44 28.24 -5.60 29.40
C LEU A 44 28.11 -6.06 30.84
N ALA A 45 26.89 -6.17 31.36
CA ALA A 45 26.69 -6.66 32.73
C ALA A 45 27.27 -8.07 32.88
N HIS A 46 26.96 -8.98 31.94
CA HIS A 46 27.51 -10.34 31.93
C HIS A 46 29.05 -10.32 31.81
N HIS A 47 29.59 -9.55 30.85
CA HIS A 47 31.02 -9.44 30.63
C HIS A 47 31.78 -9.00 31.89
N ASP A 48 31.23 -8.02 32.62
CA ASP A 48 31.81 -7.48 33.84
C ASP A 48 31.57 -8.37 35.09
N GLY A 49 30.99 -9.57 34.92
CA GLY A 49 30.63 -10.46 36.02
C GLY A 49 29.50 -9.96 36.92
N ARG A 50 28.65 -9.05 36.41
CA ARG A 50 27.46 -8.50 37.08
C ARG A 50 26.19 -9.22 36.62
N ASP A 51 25.11 -9.04 37.38
CA ASP A 51 23.83 -9.71 37.11
C ASP A 51 23.23 -9.23 35.77
N CYS A 52 23.08 -10.17 34.83
CA CYS A 52 22.37 -9.96 33.59
C CYS A 52 20.91 -10.40 33.74
N LEU A 53 19.99 -9.44 33.87
CA LEU A 53 18.54 -9.70 34.02
C LEU A 53 17.95 -10.59 32.91
N SER A 54 18.56 -10.59 31.72
CA SER A 54 18.18 -11.46 30.61
C SER A 54 18.44 -12.94 30.93
N GLU A 55 19.61 -13.25 31.49
CA GLU A 55 19.98 -14.61 31.89
C GLU A 55 19.15 -15.11 33.06
N SER A 56 18.90 -14.24 34.04
CA SER A 56 17.96 -14.51 35.14
C SER A 56 16.54 -14.81 34.62
N GLY A 57 16.16 -14.23 33.47
CA GLY A 57 14.90 -14.49 32.77
C GLY A 57 14.94 -15.64 31.75
N GLY A 58 15.99 -16.47 31.75
CA GLY A 58 16.11 -17.64 30.86
C GLY A 58 16.48 -17.31 29.41
N LYS A 59 17.09 -16.14 29.15
CA LYS A 59 17.62 -15.72 27.84
C LYS A 59 19.16 -15.72 27.83
N SER A 60 19.79 -15.52 26.67
CA SER A 60 21.26 -15.59 26.56
C SER A 60 21.91 -14.23 26.84
N PRO A 61 23.19 -14.18 27.25
CA PRO A 61 23.94 -12.92 27.40
C PRO A 61 24.37 -12.34 26.04
N TRP A 62 24.31 -13.13 24.97
CA TRP A 62 24.64 -12.71 23.62
C TRP A 62 23.63 -11.72 23.07
N MET A 63 24.07 -10.83 22.20
CA MET A 63 23.30 -9.68 21.77
C MET A 63 23.21 -9.51 20.25
N PHE A 64 22.14 -8.86 19.83
CA PHE A 64 21.99 -8.28 18.51
C PHE A 64 21.56 -6.83 18.61
N ILE A 65 21.80 -6.10 17.54
CA ILE A 65 21.39 -4.70 17.42
C ILE A 65 20.13 -4.66 16.58
N ARG A 66 19.15 -3.90 17.07
CA ARG A 66 17.94 -3.54 16.34
C ARG A 66 17.79 -2.03 16.33
N ARG A 67 16.95 -1.52 15.43
CA ARG A 67 16.51 -0.12 15.48
C ARG A 67 15.36 0.00 16.48
N GLY A 68 15.51 0.89 17.44
CA GLY A 68 14.43 1.31 18.34
C GLY A 68 13.60 2.44 17.74
N ARG A 69 12.53 2.82 18.44
CA ARG A 69 11.87 4.11 18.28
C ARG A 69 11.74 4.73 19.66
N VAL A 70 12.29 5.92 19.88
CA VAL A 70 12.20 6.59 21.19
C VAL A 70 12.08 8.09 20.96
N GLY A 71 10.97 8.69 21.41
CA GLY A 71 10.69 10.12 21.23
C GLY A 71 10.74 10.59 19.78
N GLY A 72 10.29 9.74 18.84
CA GLY A 72 10.36 10.03 17.40
C GLY A 72 11.74 9.84 16.74
N ARG A 73 12.77 9.48 17.51
CA ARG A 73 14.12 9.17 17.03
C ARG A 73 14.27 7.67 16.73
N ARG A 74 15.30 7.28 15.97
CA ARG A 74 15.63 5.91 15.54
C ARG A 74 17.00 5.43 16.07
N PRO A 75 17.18 5.31 17.40
CA PRO A 75 18.45 4.87 17.96
C PRO A 75 18.72 3.40 17.66
N LEU A 76 20.00 3.04 17.65
CA LEU A 76 20.42 1.65 17.75
C LEU A 76 20.20 1.16 19.18
N VAL A 77 19.52 0.03 19.30
CA VAL A 77 19.18 -0.58 20.58
C VAL A 77 19.72 -2.00 20.63
N ALA A 78 20.43 -2.27 21.72
CA ALA A 78 20.94 -3.58 22.06
C ALA A 78 19.79 -4.49 22.52
N SER A 79 19.76 -5.75 22.10
CA SER A 79 18.78 -6.72 22.59
C SER A 79 19.40 -8.10 22.69
N HIS A 80 19.02 -8.85 23.73
CA HIS A 80 19.54 -10.18 23.97
C HIS A 80 19.00 -11.19 22.97
N LEU A 81 19.86 -12.10 22.52
CA LEU A 81 19.49 -13.23 21.70
C LEU A 81 18.66 -14.24 22.53
N PRO A 82 17.60 -14.82 21.96
CA PRO A 82 16.87 -15.90 22.61
C PRO A 82 17.76 -17.14 22.78
N VAL A 83 17.63 -17.86 23.91
CA VAL A 83 18.38 -19.11 24.19
C VAL A 83 18.11 -20.21 23.17
N THR A 84 16.95 -20.15 22.52
CA THR A 84 16.69 -20.97 21.34
C THR A 84 16.98 -20.14 20.09
N HIS A 85 18.10 -20.42 19.43
CA HIS A 85 18.22 -20.32 17.97
C HIS A 85 17.31 -21.37 17.31
N LYS A 86 16.01 -21.43 17.67
CA LYS A 86 15.06 -22.09 16.79
C LYS A 86 15.12 -21.28 15.50
N ALA A 87 15.49 -21.97 14.42
CA ALA A 87 15.31 -21.51 13.06
C ALA A 87 14.00 -20.72 12.98
N THR A 88 14.04 -19.60 12.26
CA THR A 88 12.90 -18.74 11.89
C THR A 88 11.60 -19.47 12.17
N PRO A 89 10.75 -19.01 13.12
CA PRO A 89 9.60 -19.79 13.56
C PRO A 89 8.90 -20.32 12.32
N ALA A 90 8.70 -21.65 12.30
CA ALA A 90 7.92 -22.31 11.26
C ALA A 90 6.76 -21.39 10.91
N GLU A 91 6.60 -21.12 9.61
CA GLU A 91 5.58 -20.23 9.06
C GLU A 91 4.30 -20.34 9.91
N SER A 92 3.82 -19.20 10.43
CA SER A 92 2.76 -19.25 11.43
C SER A 92 1.51 -19.92 10.86
N GLU A 93 0.80 -20.69 11.68
CA GLU A 93 -0.43 -21.37 11.24
C GLU A 93 -1.46 -20.37 10.69
N GLN A 94 -1.45 -19.13 11.18
CA GLN A 94 -2.28 -18.04 10.64
C GLN A 94 -1.86 -17.67 9.22
N HIS A 95 -0.55 -17.53 8.95
CA HIS A 95 -0.04 -17.25 7.60
C HIS A 95 -0.40 -18.40 6.65
N LYS A 96 -0.14 -19.66 7.05
CA LYS A 96 -0.48 -20.85 6.27
C LYS A 96 -1.96 -20.93 5.92
N ALA A 97 -2.84 -20.73 6.92
CA ALA A 97 -4.27 -20.78 6.72
C ALA A 97 -4.75 -19.71 5.74
N THR A 98 -4.22 -18.48 5.79
CA THR A 98 -4.56 -17.43 4.82
C THR A 98 -4.06 -17.77 3.42
N LYS A 99 -2.80 -18.23 3.29
CA LYS A 99 -2.21 -18.67 2.02
C LYS A 99 -3.04 -19.77 1.38
N GLU A 100 -3.34 -20.82 2.13
CA GLU A 100 -4.17 -21.93 1.68
C GLU A 100 -5.57 -21.46 1.29
N ARG A 101 -6.19 -20.59 2.08
CA ARG A 101 -7.52 -20.05 1.78
C ARG A 101 -7.54 -19.27 0.46
N ILE A 102 -6.51 -18.49 0.16
CA ILE A 102 -6.38 -17.79 -1.13
C ILE A 102 -6.35 -18.79 -2.28
N VAL A 103 -5.48 -19.80 -2.19
CA VAL A 103 -5.33 -20.84 -3.23
C VAL A 103 -6.63 -21.63 -3.40
N VAL A 104 -7.21 -22.14 -2.32
CA VAL A 104 -8.48 -22.89 -2.34
C VAL A 104 -9.62 -22.06 -2.92
N THR A 105 -9.66 -20.76 -2.61
CA THR A 105 -10.66 -19.85 -3.18
C THR A 105 -10.46 -19.69 -4.68
N ALA A 106 -9.23 -19.46 -5.13
CA ALA A 106 -8.92 -19.35 -6.55
C ALA A 106 -9.28 -20.65 -7.30
N SER A 107 -8.89 -21.82 -6.79
CA SER A 107 -9.25 -23.11 -7.38
C SER A 107 -10.77 -23.33 -7.42
N ARG A 108 -11.51 -22.90 -6.39
CA ARG A 108 -12.99 -23.02 -6.34
C ARG A 108 -13.65 -22.23 -7.48
N TYR A 109 -13.07 -21.10 -7.88
CA TYR A 109 -13.54 -20.31 -9.01
C TYR A 109 -12.96 -20.75 -10.35
N GLY A 110 -12.22 -21.87 -10.40
CA GLY A 110 -11.63 -22.39 -11.63
C GLY A 110 -10.42 -21.59 -12.12
N LEU A 111 -9.80 -20.80 -11.25
CA LEU A 111 -8.56 -20.07 -11.54
C LEU A 111 -7.35 -20.98 -11.30
N ASP A 112 -6.28 -20.73 -12.04
CA ASP A 112 -5.00 -21.40 -11.81
C ASP A 112 -4.30 -20.76 -10.61
N ALA A 113 -3.86 -21.57 -9.65
CA ALA A 113 -3.28 -21.06 -8.43
C ALA A 113 -2.24 -22.01 -7.84
N ASP A 114 -1.09 -21.44 -7.49
CA ASP A 114 0.03 -22.15 -6.90
C ASP A 114 0.40 -21.53 -5.55
N ALA A 115 0.70 -22.39 -4.57
CA ALA A 115 1.36 -21.97 -3.34
C ALA A 115 2.88 -21.97 -3.56
N GLU A 116 3.57 -20.94 -3.10
CA GLU A 116 5.05 -20.85 -3.08
C GLU A 116 5.74 -21.11 -4.44
N VAL A 117 5.41 -20.31 -5.46
CA VAL A 117 6.01 -20.47 -6.79
C VAL A 117 7.53 -20.24 -6.75
N PRO A 118 8.35 -21.28 -7.03
CA PRO A 118 9.80 -21.17 -6.94
C PRO A 118 10.38 -20.44 -8.15
N THR A 119 11.39 -19.59 -7.92
CA THR A 119 12.26 -19.08 -9.00
C THR A 119 13.31 -20.11 -9.39
N ALA A 120 13.95 -19.88 -10.54
CA ALA A 120 15.21 -20.52 -10.93
C ALA A 120 16.31 -20.47 -9.83
N ASN A 121 16.22 -19.51 -8.90
CA ASN A 121 17.10 -19.36 -7.74
C ASN A 121 16.54 -19.92 -6.42
N ARG A 122 15.53 -20.82 -6.46
CA ARG A 122 14.88 -21.47 -5.30
C ARG A 122 14.30 -20.52 -4.25
N ARG A 123 14.05 -19.26 -4.59
CA ARG A 123 13.36 -18.28 -3.73
C ARG A 123 11.93 -18.11 -4.23
N SER A 124 10.94 -18.28 -3.35
CA SER A 124 9.54 -18.00 -3.69
C SER A 124 9.37 -16.52 -4.07
N ILE A 125 8.60 -16.24 -5.12
CA ILE A 125 8.27 -14.87 -5.56
C ILE A 125 7.13 -14.29 -4.76
N SER A 126 6.16 -15.15 -4.40
CA SER A 126 4.94 -14.77 -3.69
C SER A 126 4.44 -15.94 -2.86
N ASP A 127 3.78 -15.65 -1.74
CA ASP A 127 3.21 -16.71 -0.89
C ASP A 127 2.15 -17.53 -1.65
N ALA A 128 1.29 -16.86 -2.42
CA ALA A 128 0.42 -17.51 -3.41
C ALA A 128 0.44 -16.74 -4.74
N LEU A 129 0.41 -17.46 -5.85
CA LEU A 129 0.24 -16.89 -7.18
C LEU A 129 -1.13 -17.31 -7.72
N VAL A 130 -1.96 -16.34 -8.11
CA VAL A 130 -3.25 -16.60 -8.75
C VAL A 130 -3.18 -16.06 -10.18
N THR A 131 -3.42 -16.94 -11.14
CA THR A 131 -3.47 -16.63 -12.57
C THR A 131 -4.90 -16.69 -13.05
N GLY A 132 -5.41 -15.54 -13.49
CA GLY A 132 -6.75 -15.42 -14.05
C GLY A 132 -6.79 -15.46 -15.58
N PRO A 133 -8.01 -15.35 -16.15
CA PRO A 133 -8.21 -15.28 -17.59
C PRO A 133 -7.40 -14.14 -18.23
N GLY A 134 -6.93 -14.34 -19.45
CA GLY A 134 -6.12 -13.34 -20.16
C GLY A 134 -4.68 -13.22 -19.64
N GLY A 135 -4.23 -14.15 -18.78
CA GLY A 135 -2.85 -14.18 -18.29
C GLY A 135 -2.55 -13.16 -17.18
N ILE A 136 -3.58 -12.62 -16.53
CA ILE A 136 -3.42 -11.72 -15.38
C ILE A 136 -2.86 -12.53 -14.21
N ARG A 137 -1.72 -12.10 -13.66
CA ARG A 137 -1.03 -12.81 -12.56
C ARG A 137 -0.96 -11.93 -11.33
N ILE A 138 -1.58 -12.38 -10.24
CA ILE A 138 -1.63 -11.69 -8.95
C ILE A 138 -0.79 -12.46 -7.93
N GLY A 139 0.27 -11.83 -7.43
CA GLY A 139 1.15 -12.37 -6.40
C GLY A 139 0.68 -11.93 -5.02
N TRP A 140 0.04 -12.83 -4.29
CA TRP A 140 -0.45 -12.60 -2.93
C TRP A 140 0.68 -12.80 -1.91
N GLU A 141 0.88 -11.80 -1.06
CA GLU A 141 1.94 -11.74 -0.05
C GLU A 141 1.33 -11.51 1.35
N VAL A 142 1.29 -12.56 2.18
CA VAL A 142 0.67 -12.52 3.51
C VAL A 142 1.68 -12.07 4.56
N GLN A 143 1.53 -10.85 5.08
CA GLN A 143 2.47 -10.25 6.01
C GLN A 143 1.81 -9.90 7.35
N TYR A 144 1.82 -10.86 8.28
CA TYR A 144 1.29 -10.70 9.64
C TYR A 144 2.32 -10.33 10.70
N HIS A 145 3.60 -10.38 10.34
CA HIS A 145 4.70 -9.89 11.18
C HIS A 145 5.31 -8.62 10.57
N HIS A 146 6.12 -7.91 11.34
CA HIS A 146 6.78 -6.72 10.83
C HIS A 146 7.74 -7.05 9.68
N LEU A 147 7.63 -6.28 8.59
CA LEU A 147 8.55 -6.27 7.46
C LEU A 147 9.09 -4.85 7.28
N SER A 148 10.35 -4.68 6.85
CA SER A 148 10.86 -3.33 6.58
C SER A 148 10.25 -2.74 5.30
N PRO A 149 10.09 -1.41 5.20
CA PRO A 149 9.65 -0.75 3.97
C PRO A 149 10.50 -1.13 2.74
N SER A 150 11.83 -1.17 2.91
CA SER A 150 12.78 -1.58 1.87
C SER A 150 12.54 -3.01 1.37
N SER A 151 12.13 -3.92 2.26
CA SER A 151 11.82 -5.30 1.90
C SER A 151 10.51 -5.41 1.13
N VAL A 152 9.48 -4.63 1.50
CA VAL A 152 8.21 -4.54 0.76
C VAL A 152 8.49 -4.04 -0.67
N HIS A 153 9.24 -2.94 -0.79
CA HIS A 153 9.57 -2.35 -2.08
C HIS A 153 10.33 -3.34 -2.98
N ARG A 154 11.43 -3.92 -2.47
CA ARG A 154 12.25 -4.88 -3.23
C ARG A 154 11.45 -6.10 -3.70
N ARG A 155 10.59 -6.67 -2.85
CA ARG A 155 9.73 -7.82 -3.23
C ARG A 155 8.69 -7.43 -4.28
N SER A 156 8.05 -6.27 -4.10
CA SER A 156 7.07 -5.76 -5.05
C SER A 156 7.68 -5.48 -6.43
N VAL A 157 8.87 -4.87 -6.48
CA VAL A 157 9.60 -4.64 -7.74
C VAL A 157 9.99 -5.95 -8.42
N ASN A 158 10.47 -6.94 -7.65
CA ASN A 158 10.80 -8.25 -8.20
C ASN A 158 9.57 -8.96 -8.79
N ALA A 159 8.41 -8.85 -8.15
CA ALA A 159 7.16 -9.39 -8.69
C ALA A 159 6.79 -8.69 -10.02
N VAL A 160 6.82 -7.35 -10.05
CA VAL A 160 6.51 -6.57 -11.26
C VAL A 160 7.48 -6.89 -12.41
N GLN A 161 8.76 -7.12 -12.13
CA GLN A 161 9.76 -7.53 -13.13
C GLN A 161 9.47 -8.90 -13.76
N GLN A 162 8.58 -9.69 -13.17
CA GLN A 162 8.16 -11.00 -13.65
C GLN A 162 6.70 -10.99 -14.15
N ASP A 163 6.17 -9.81 -14.48
CA ASP A 163 4.78 -9.59 -14.90
C ASP A 163 3.76 -10.10 -13.87
N ILE A 164 4.08 -9.98 -12.58
CA ILE A 164 3.20 -10.31 -11.47
C ILE A 164 2.80 -9.01 -10.77
N THR A 165 1.50 -8.79 -10.64
CA THR A 165 0.96 -7.68 -9.84
C THR A 165 0.98 -8.06 -8.36
N PRO A 166 1.77 -7.38 -7.51
CA PRO A 166 1.84 -7.73 -6.09
C PRO A 166 0.58 -7.28 -5.34
N LEU A 167 0.10 -8.12 -4.42
CA LEU A 167 -1.01 -7.83 -3.50
C LEU A 167 -0.61 -8.25 -2.09
N TRP A 168 -0.40 -7.26 -1.22
CA TRP A 168 0.03 -7.50 0.15
C TRP A 168 -1.16 -7.57 1.12
N VAL A 169 -1.21 -8.59 1.96
CA VAL A 169 -2.23 -8.75 3.00
C VAL A 169 -1.62 -8.46 4.37
N ALA A 170 -2.22 -7.53 5.11
CA ALA A 170 -1.87 -7.23 6.50
C ALA A 170 -3.05 -7.45 7.44
N LYS A 171 -2.76 -7.59 8.73
CA LYS A 171 -3.76 -7.53 9.81
C LYS A 171 -3.63 -6.29 10.70
N ASP A 172 -2.43 -5.71 10.75
CA ASP A 172 -2.08 -4.57 11.60
C ASP A 172 -2.19 -3.23 10.83
N ARG A 173 -2.85 -2.23 11.42
CA ARG A 173 -2.96 -0.87 10.89
C ARG A 173 -1.63 -0.11 10.87
N THR A 174 -0.58 -0.63 11.50
CA THR A 174 0.78 -0.06 11.53
C THR A 174 1.73 -0.70 10.51
N ALA A 175 1.27 -1.69 9.73
CA ALA A 175 2.09 -2.42 8.79
C ALA A 175 2.78 -1.49 7.78
N SER A 176 4.09 -1.69 7.58
CA SER A 176 4.92 -0.85 6.71
C SER A 176 4.51 -0.87 5.24
N LEU A 177 3.88 -1.97 4.79
CA LEU A 177 3.39 -2.14 3.42
C LEU A 177 2.24 -1.20 3.05
N ILE A 178 1.52 -0.67 4.04
CA ILE A 178 0.36 0.21 3.84
C ILE A 178 0.81 1.43 3.01
N ASP A 179 0.05 1.67 1.94
CA ASP A 179 0.22 2.71 0.93
C ASP A 179 1.50 2.62 0.07
N ARG A 180 2.42 1.68 0.33
CA ARG A 180 3.71 1.51 -0.40
C ARG A 180 3.69 0.51 -1.54
N ALA A 181 2.75 -0.43 -1.50
CA ALA A 181 2.48 -1.41 -2.54
C ALA A 181 0.97 -1.67 -2.54
N PRO A 182 0.38 -2.24 -3.60
CA PRO A 182 -1.03 -2.63 -3.56
C PRO A 182 -1.28 -3.56 -2.36
N TRP A 183 -2.22 -3.19 -1.50
CA TRP A 183 -2.40 -3.83 -0.20
C TRP A 183 -3.87 -3.98 0.16
N ALA A 184 -4.15 -4.93 1.04
CA ALA A 184 -5.44 -5.13 1.68
C ALA A 184 -5.21 -5.44 3.16
N ARG A 185 -6.07 -4.91 4.03
CA ARG A 185 -6.05 -5.26 5.47
C ARG A 185 -7.28 -6.05 5.85
N VAL A 186 -7.07 -7.14 6.58
CA VAL A 186 -8.10 -7.98 7.20
C VAL A 186 -8.05 -7.83 8.73
N ASP A 187 -9.03 -8.42 9.42
CA ASP A 187 -9.02 -8.50 10.88
C ASP A 187 -7.95 -9.49 11.37
N ASP A 188 -7.44 -9.29 12.59
CA ASP A 188 -6.58 -10.30 13.24
C ASP A 188 -7.44 -11.45 13.75
N MET A 189 -7.44 -12.56 13.02
CA MET A 189 -8.29 -13.73 13.28
C MET A 189 -7.45 -14.96 13.64
N PRO A 190 -7.88 -15.81 14.59
CA PRO A 190 -7.23 -17.09 14.84
C PRO A 190 -7.19 -17.95 13.58
N TRP A 191 -6.12 -18.73 13.39
CA TRP A 191 -5.95 -19.58 12.21
C TRP A 191 -7.12 -20.57 12.01
N ARG A 192 -7.73 -21.05 13.09
CA ARG A 192 -8.89 -21.97 13.05
C ARG A 192 -10.12 -21.31 12.45
N ASP A 193 -10.32 -20.02 12.71
CA ASP A 193 -11.42 -19.24 12.13
C ASP A 193 -11.19 -19.02 10.64
N ILE A 194 -9.93 -18.74 10.25
CA ILE A 194 -9.52 -18.58 8.85
C ILE A 194 -9.75 -19.89 8.08
N ALA A 195 -9.23 -21.00 8.59
CA ALA A 195 -9.38 -22.32 7.97
C ALA A 195 -10.84 -22.81 7.99
N GLY A 196 -11.59 -22.47 9.04
CA GLY A 196 -13.01 -22.81 9.20
C GLY A 196 -13.97 -21.99 8.32
N GLY A 197 -13.45 -21.10 7.46
CA GLY A 197 -14.25 -20.35 6.51
C GLY A 197 -15.01 -19.16 7.09
N LYS A 198 -14.67 -18.69 8.29
CA LYS A 198 -15.26 -17.46 8.86
C LYS A 198 -14.98 -16.28 7.94
N GLU A 199 -15.94 -15.39 7.75
CA GLU A 199 -15.81 -14.25 6.83
C GLU A 199 -14.57 -13.40 7.13
N MET A 200 -13.79 -13.10 6.08
CA MET A 200 -12.60 -12.27 6.17
C MET A 200 -12.84 -10.96 5.41
N VAL A 201 -13.36 -9.96 6.10
CA VAL A 201 -13.69 -8.65 5.50
C VAL A 201 -12.42 -7.83 5.26
N ILE A 202 -12.30 -7.22 4.08
CA ILE A 202 -11.27 -6.22 3.78
C ILE A 202 -11.63 -4.91 4.47
N ARG A 203 -10.87 -4.57 5.52
CA ARG A 203 -11.02 -3.36 6.34
C ARG A 203 -10.30 -2.14 5.81
N GLY A 204 -9.33 -2.34 4.91
CA GLY A 204 -8.50 -1.27 4.35
C GLY A 204 -7.82 -1.71 3.07
N GLY A 205 -7.34 -0.75 2.28
CA GLY A 205 -6.62 -1.00 1.03
C GLY A 205 -7.52 -1.18 -0.20
N TYR A 206 -8.82 -1.45 -0.03
CA TYR A 206 -9.81 -1.45 -1.13
C TYR A 206 -10.74 -0.24 -1.03
N ARG A 207 -10.92 0.51 -2.12
CA ARG A 207 -11.68 1.77 -2.14
C ARG A 207 -12.56 1.93 -3.38
N HIS A 208 -13.55 2.80 -3.25
CA HIS A 208 -14.42 3.24 -4.33
C HIS A 208 -14.26 4.74 -4.57
N LEU A 209 -14.33 5.12 -5.84
CA LEU A 209 -14.36 6.52 -6.22
C LEU A 209 -15.77 7.07 -5.98
N GLN A 210 -15.88 8.18 -5.27
CA GLN A 210 -17.13 8.94 -5.21
C GLN A 210 -16.93 10.34 -5.77
N VAL A 211 -17.88 10.76 -6.59
CA VAL A 211 -17.89 12.08 -7.23
C VAL A 211 -19.19 12.78 -6.85
N TRP A 212 -19.10 14.00 -6.34
CA TRP A 212 -20.27 14.78 -5.94
C TRP A 212 -20.11 16.25 -6.30
N LYS A 213 -21.23 16.94 -6.52
CA LYS A 213 -21.24 18.39 -6.65
C LYS A 213 -21.35 19.01 -5.26
N CYS A 214 -20.46 19.93 -4.92
CA CYS A 214 -20.39 20.60 -3.64
C CYS A 214 -21.42 21.73 -3.55
N VAL A 215 -22.62 21.41 -3.09
CA VAL A 215 -23.72 22.35 -2.83
C VAL A 215 -24.22 22.23 -1.38
N ALA A 216 -25.05 23.17 -0.92
CA ALA A 216 -25.58 23.19 0.44
C ALA A 216 -26.32 21.90 0.86
N SER A 217 -26.94 21.20 -0.10
CA SER A 217 -27.67 19.94 0.15
C SER A 217 -26.79 18.69 0.01
N SER A 218 -25.47 18.82 -0.10
CA SER A 218 -24.60 17.65 -0.28
C SER A 218 -24.37 16.95 1.04
N ASP A 219 -24.51 15.63 1.07
CA ASP A 219 -24.17 14.82 2.25
C ASP A 219 -22.66 14.80 2.54
N ARG A 220 -21.83 15.25 1.58
CA ARG A 220 -20.37 15.30 1.67
C ARG A 220 -19.84 16.71 1.86
N HIS A 221 -18.85 16.84 2.74
CA HIS A 221 -18.19 18.12 3.01
C HIS A 221 -17.42 18.66 1.80
N CYS A 222 -17.22 19.98 1.77
CA CYS A 222 -16.36 20.63 0.79
C CYS A 222 -14.90 20.28 1.04
N LEU A 223 -14.16 19.90 -0.01
CA LEU A 223 -12.72 19.60 0.08
C LEU A 223 -11.85 20.87 0.06
N VAL A 224 -12.38 21.97 -0.47
CA VAL A 224 -11.64 23.24 -0.61
C VAL A 224 -11.65 24.05 0.69
N THR A 225 -12.78 24.05 1.39
CA THR A 225 -12.97 24.81 2.64
C THR A 225 -12.84 23.92 3.86
N ASP A 226 -12.32 22.70 3.70
CA ASP A 226 -12.21 21.68 4.75
C ASP A 226 -13.50 21.53 5.59
N GLY A 227 -14.64 21.50 4.89
CA GLY A 227 -15.97 21.38 5.49
C GLY A 227 -16.65 22.67 5.99
N ALA A 228 -15.99 23.83 5.95
CA ALA A 228 -16.57 25.09 6.44
C ALA A 228 -17.59 25.76 5.47
N GLY A 229 -18.10 25.06 4.45
CA GLY A 229 -19.00 25.65 3.47
C GLY A 229 -19.22 24.79 2.22
N HIS A 230 -19.68 25.43 1.15
CA HIS A 230 -19.88 24.82 -0.16
C HIS A 230 -19.20 25.69 -1.25
N CYS A 231 -18.50 25.07 -2.21
CA CYS A 231 -17.80 25.81 -3.25
C CYS A 231 -18.51 25.81 -4.62
N GLY A 232 -19.58 25.05 -4.80
CA GLY A 232 -20.29 24.90 -6.08
C GLY A 232 -19.63 23.93 -7.06
N GLU A 233 -18.37 23.54 -6.79
CA GLU A 233 -17.54 22.73 -7.67
C GLU A 233 -17.78 21.23 -7.52
N VAL A 234 -17.18 20.44 -8.40
CA VAL A 234 -17.27 18.97 -8.36
C VAL A 234 -16.08 18.43 -7.60
N HIS A 235 -16.34 17.62 -6.58
CA HIS A 235 -15.32 16.91 -5.82
C HIS A 235 -15.31 15.43 -6.19
N SER A 236 -14.13 14.83 -6.09
CA SER A 236 -13.96 13.39 -6.14
C SER A 236 -12.94 12.94 -5.10
N ASP A 237 -13.19 11.79 -4.47
CA ASP A 237 -12.31 11.24 -3.44
C ASP A 237 -12.52 9.71 -3.35
N TRP A 238 -11.57 9.00 -2.75
CA TRP A 238 -11.54 7.55 -2.61
C TRP A 238 -11.96 7.10 -1.21
N PHE A 239 -13.08 6.39 -1.10
CA PHE A 239 -13.68 5.97 0.16
C PHE A 239 -13.61 4.46 0.37
N LEU A 240 -13.50 4.05 1.64
CA LEU A 240 -13.79 2.66 2.02
C LEU A 240 -15.28 2.34 1.74
N PRO A 241 -15.65 1.08 1.50
CA PRO A 241 -17.04 0.69 1.26
C PRO A 241 -18.02 1.20 2.34
N ALA A 242 -17.64 1.07 3.61
CA ALA A 242 -18.42 1.52 4.77
C ALA A 242 -18.59 3.05 4.88
N LEU A 243 -17.79 3.83 4.14
CA LEU A 243 -17.82 5.29 4.13
C LEU A 243 -18.41 5.86 2.83
N CYS A 244 -18.84 4.98 1.93
CA CYS A 244 -19.53 5.37 0.71
C CYS A 244 -20.95 5.87 1.03
N LEU A 245 -21.46 6.75 0.18
CA LEU A 245 -22.84 7.22 0.20
C LEU A 245 -23.50 6.93 -1.16
N PRO A 246 -24.56 6.09 -1.22
CA PRO A 246 -24.93 5.14 -0.17
C PRO A 246 -23.80 4.15 0.12
N GLU A 247 -23.86 3.49 1.29
CA GLU A 247 -22.87 2.49 1.71
C GLU A 247 -22.74 1.38 0.66
N LYS A 248 -21.50 0.96 0.37
CA LYS A 248 -21.22 -0.13 -0.56
C LYS A 248 -21.03 -1.42 0.23
N LYS A 249 -21.39 -2.55 -0.40
CA LYS A 249 -21.20 -3.89 0.18
C LYS A 249 -19.75 -4.07 0.62
N ALA A 250 -19.57 -4.65 1.81
CA ALA A 250 -18.26 -5.05 2.28
C ALA A 250 -17.61 -6.04 1.29
N VAL A 251 -16.32 -5.83 1.02
CA VAL A 251 -15.51 -6.70 0.17
C VAL A 251 -14.84 -7.72 1.07
N HIS A 252 -14.95 -9.00 0.74
CA HIS A 252 -14.27 -10.08 1.45
C HIS A 252 -12.96 -10.44 0.74
N LEU A 253 -12.08 -11.15 1.46
CA LEU A 253 -10.84 -11.68 0.89
C LEU A 253 -11.12 -12.47 -0.39
N GLU A 254 -12.17 -13.30 -0.39
CA GLU A 254 -12.56 -14.12 -1.53
C GLU A 254 -13.04 -13.32 -2.73
N ASP A 255 -13.80 -12.25 -2.46
CA ASP A 255 -14.26 -11.33 -3.51
C ASP A 255 -13.04 -10.73 -4.21
N LEU A 256 -12.02 -10.31 -3.44
CA LEU A 256 -10.79 -9.73 -3.96
C LEU A 256 -9.89 -10.75 -4.68
N VAL A 257 -9.83 -12.01 -4.22
CA VAL A 257 -9.13 -13.09 -4.93
C VAL A 257 -9.68 -13.24 -6.35
N LEU A 258 -11.00 -13.32 -6.47
CA LEU A 258 -11.65 -13.44 -7.78
C LEU A 258 -11.47 -12.17 -8.60
N SER A 259 -11.87 -11.02 -8.07
CA SER A 259 -11.96 -9.77 -8.82
C SER A 259 -10.60 -9.24 -9.26
N SER A 260 -9.54 -9.44 -8.46
CA SER A 260 -8.18 -9.05 -8.87
C SER A 260 -7.64 -9.92 -10.01
N ALA A 261 -7.91 -11.23 -9.99
CA ALA A 261 -7.47 -12.16 -11.02
C ALA A 261 -8.26 -12.01 -12.33
N THR A 262 -9.55 -11.63 -12.27
CA THR A 262 -10.37 -11.38 -13.46
C THR A 262 -10.20 -9.97 -14.03
N GLY A 263 -9.46 -9.09 -13.34
CA GLY A 263 -9.27 -7.70 -13.75
C GLY A 263 -10.44 -6.77 -13.43
N GLU A 264 -11.47 -7.24 -12.73
CA GLU A 264 -12.57 -6.41 -12.21
C GLU A 264 -12.10 -5.45 -11.10
N SER A 265 -11.06 -5.85 -10.37
CA SER A 265 -10.35 -5.01 -9.42
C SER A 265 -8.92 -4.81 -9.88
N VAL A 266 -8.46 -3.56 -9.88
CA VAL A 266 -7.14 -3.17 -10.36
C VAL A 266 -6.41 -2.34 -9.31
N PRO A 267 -5.07 -2.43 -9.23
CA PRO A 267 -4.31 -1.56 -8.37
C PRO A 267 -4.25 -0.16 -8.98
N VAL A 268 -4.39 0.86 -8.15
CA VAL A 268 -4.16 2.26 -8.55
C VAL A 268 -3.18 2.91 -7.57
N TYR A 269 -2.34 3.78 -8.10
CA TYR A 269 -1.53 4.69 -7.31
C TYR A 269 -2.09 6.11 -7.46
N VAL A 270 -2.38 6.75 -6.33
CA VAL A 270 -2.91 8.11 -6.29
C VAL A 270 -1.86 9.02 -5.66
N PRO A 271 -1.26 9.96 -6.43
CA PRO A 271 -0.24 10.86 -5.90
C PRO A 271 -0.85 11.80 -4.86
N ASN A 272 -0.08 12.10 -3.82
CA ASN A 272 -0.49 13.10 -2.83
C ASN A 272 -0.20 14.49 -3.39
N ARG A 273 -1.24 15.30 -3.63
CA ARG A 273 -1.12 16.61 -4.28
C ARG A 273 -0.86 17.78 -3.31
N GLY A 274 -0.87 17.55 -1.99
CA GLY A 274 -0.84 18.61 -0.98
C GLY A 274 0.28 18.52 0.07
N SER A 275 1.12 17.49 0.04
CA SER A 275 2.26 17.37 0.96
C SER A 275 3.36 16.54 0.30
N GLY A 276 4.63 16.83 0.56
CA GLY A 276 5.79 16.09 0.03
C GLY A 276 5.89 14.61 0.44
N ARG A 277 4.79 14.01 0.91
CA ARG A 277 4.65 12.57 1.13
C ARG A 277 4.38 11.86 -0.19
N ALA A 278 4.90 10.64 -0.30
CA ALA A 278 4.55 9.73 -1.39
C ALA A 278 3.01 9.55 -1.48
N GLY A 279 2.53 9.25 -2.69
CA GLY A 279 1.14 8.89 -2.94
C GLY A 279 0.77 7.54 -2.31
N ARG A 280 -0.45 7.07 -2.59
CA ARG A 280 -0.99 5.86 -1.97
C ARG A 280 -1.35 4.81 -2.99
N HIS A 281 -0.89 3.59 -2.75
CA HIS A 281 -1.39 2.40 -3.42
C HIS A 281 -2.69 1.92 -2.78
N MET A 282 -3.63 1.49 -3.61
CA MET A 282 -4.90 0.88 -3.20
C MET A 282 -5.46 -0.01 -4.33
N TRP A 283 -6.40 -0.87 -4.00
CA TRP A 283 -7.25 -1.61 -4.94
C TRP A 283 -8.57 -0.88 -5.13
N VAL A 284 -9.05 -0.87 -6.38
CA VAL A 284 -10.30 -0.23 -6.77
C VAL A 284 -11.00 -1.07 -7.84
N THR A 285 -12.27 -0.79 -8.12
CA THR A 285 -12.91 -1.39 -9.29
C THR A 285 -12.29 -0.85 -10.58
N ALA A 286 -12.25 -1.65 -11.65
CA ALA A 286 -11.78 -1.22 -12.96
C ALA A 286 -12.56 0.01 -13.47
N ALA A 287 -13.88 0.02 -13.26
CA ALA A 287 -14.75 1.14 -13.63
C ALA A 287 -14.40 2.44 -12.87
N ASP A 288 -14.12 2.36 -11.57
CA ASP A 288 -13.68 3.53 -10.78
C ASP A 288 -12.30 4.02 -11.23
N CYS A 289 -11.39 3.10 -11.57
CA CYS A 289 -10.06 3.44 -12.08
C CYS A 289 -10.14 4.17 -13.43
N GLU A 290 -10.95 3.68 -14.37
CA GLU A 290 -11.19 4.33 -15.66
C GLU A 290 -11.78 5.71 -15.47
N ARG A 291 -12.83 5.83 -14.67
CA ARG A 291 -13.47 7.12 -14.36
C ARG A 291 -12.51 8.10 -13.72
N TRP A 292 -11.64 7.64 -12.82
CA TRP A 292 -10.60 8.48 -12.23
C TRP A 292 -9.60 8.97 -13.29
N ARG A 293 -9.09 8.08 -14.15
CA ARG A 293 -8.15 8.44 -15.23
C ARG A 293 -8.75 9.47 -16.19
N GLU A 294 -10.05 9.34 -16.51
CA GLU A 294 -10.77 10.34 -17.31
C GLU A 294 -10.81 11.71 -16.62
N MET A 295 -11.03 11.74 -15.30
CA MET A 295 -11.08 13.00 -14.53
C MET A 295 -9.72 13.67 -14.37
N VAL A 296 -8.65 12.91 -14.15
CA VAL A 296 -7.32 13.49 -13.90
C VAL A 296 -6.53 13.77 -15.19
N GLY A 297 -6.98 13.27 -16.34
CA GLY A 297 -6.30 13.45 -17.64
C GLY A 297 -4.93 12.78 -17.73
N GLU A 298 -4.54 12.03 -16.69
CA GLU A 298 -3.24 11.42 -16.53
C GLU A 298 -3.27 9.94 -16.94
N LYS A 299 -2.44 9.57 -17.92
CA LYS A 299 -1.97 8.18 -18.12
C LYS A 299 -0.62 8.04 -17.44
N THR A 300 -0.55 8.15 -16.12
CA THR A 300 0.73 8.15 -15.41
C THR A 300 1.13 6.71 -15.01
N PRO A 301 2.38 6.30 -15.28
CA PRO A 301 2.92 5.00 -14.87
C PRO A 301 2.98 4.83 -13.34
N LEU A 302 3.27 3.60 -12.90
CA LEU A 302 3.63 3.30 -11.52
C LEU A 302 4.74 4.27 -11.05
N PRO A 303 4.66 4.79 -9.81
CA PRO A 303 5.62 5.74 -9.29
C PRO A 303 7.01 5.11 -9.16
N VAL A 304 8.02 5.98 -9.29
CA VAL A 304 9.37 5.72 -8.80
C VAL A 304 9.30 5.47 -7.30
N ALA A 305 10.13 4.55 -6.80
CA ALA A 305 10.27 4.25 -5.39
C ALA A 305 10.23 5.53 -4.55
N PRO A 306 9.49 5.58 -3.42
CA PRO A 306 9.68 6.68 -2.49
C PRO A 306 11.17 6.74 -2.14
N GLY A 307 11.74 7.96 -2.13
CA GLY A 307 13.08 8.15 -1.56
C GLY A 307 13.14 7.56 -0.15
N GLN A 308 14.33 7.20 0.33
CA GLN A 308 14.49 6.77 1.72
C GLN A 308 13.84 7.81 2.63
N GLU A 309 12.70 7.47 3.23
CA GLU A 309 12.08 8.33 4.22
C GLU A 309 13.02 8.44 5.43
N GLU A 310 13.00 9.59 6.12
CA GLU A 310 13.72 9.85 7.39
C GLU A 310 13.54 8.71 8.42
N ASP A 311 12.47 7.93 8.29
CA ASP A 311 12.16 6.74 9.10
C ASP A 311 13.28 5.65 9.08
N ASP A 312 14.20 5.70 8.10
CA ASP A 312 15.35 4.79 7.95
C ASP A 312 16.70 5.37 8.42
N GLU A 313 16.77 6.66 8.78
CA GLU A 313 18.01 7.29 9.24
C GLU A 313 18.32 6.88 10.70
N ILE A 314 19.56 6.50 10.98
CA ILE A 314 19.97 6.13 12.34
C ILE A 314 20.24 7.43 13.10
N THR A 315 19.53 7.63 14.22
CA THR A 315 19.79 8.79 15.09
C THR A 315 20.64 8.37 16.28
N PHE A 316 21.59 9.22 16.66
CA PHE A 316 22.45 8.98 17.81
C PHE A 316 22.04 9.91 18.96
N ALA A 317 22.09 9.39 20.19
CA ALA A 317 21.65 10.12 21.38
C ALA A 317 22.78 10.88 22.09
N GLU A 318 24.05 10.62 21.72
CA GLU A 318 25.26 11.20 22.32
C GLU A 318 25.35 11.01 23.84
N GLN A 319 24.82 9.89 24.33
CA GLN A 319 24.84 9.53 25.75
C GLN A 319 26.04 8.66 26.09
N GLU A 320 26.48 8.72 27.34
CA GLU A 320 27.43 7.76 27.90
C GLU A 320 26.87 6.32 27.86
N ILE A 321 27.78 5.35 27.88
CA ILE A 321 27.41 3.94 27.79
C ILE A 321 26.71 3.47 29.07
N ASP A 322 25.46 3.00 28.94
CA ASP A 322 24.79 2.30 30.04
C ASP A 322 25.41 0.91 30.20
N ARG A 323 26.03 0.71 31.36
CA ARG A 323 26.70 -0.55 31.72
C ARG A 323 25.74 -1.54 32.40
N ASN A 324 24.51 -1.15 32.74
CA ASN A 324 23.56 -2.03 33.43
C ASN A 324 22.68 -2.79 32.44
N CYS A 325 22.34 -4.04 32.78
CA CYS A 325 21.36 -4.81 32.03
C CYS A 325 19.95 -4.48 32.53
N ARG A 326 19.18 -3.75 31.72
CA ARG A 326 17.77 -3.39 32.02
C ARG A 326 16.76 -4.25 31.26
N ALA A 327 17.14 -5.49 30.95
CA ALA A 327 16.27 -6.38 30.18
C ALA A 327 14.97 -6.66 30.95
N GLY A 328 13.84 -6.22 30.40
CA GLY A 328 12.52 -6.40 31.01
C GLY A 328 12.01 -5.21 31.83
N GLU A 329 12.77 -4.14 32.00
CA GLU A 329 12.30 -2.90 32.64
C GLU A 329 11.36 -2.10 31.72
N GLU A 330 10.27 -1.57 32.27
CA GLU A 330 9.42 -0.59 31.59
C GLU A 330 10.08 0.81 31.64
N GLY A 331 10.07 1.57 30.53
CA GLY A 331 10.66 2.91 30.47
C GLY A 331 11.20 3.31 29.07
N TRP A 332 12.12 4.27 29.03
CA TRP A 332 12.75 4.86 27.81
C TRP A 332 13.41 3.84 26.86
N PHE A 333 13.61 2.60 27.31
CA PHE A 333 14.20 1.49 26.57
C PHE A 333 13.17 0.64 25.79
N VAL A 334 11.88 0.89 26.02
CA VAL A 334 10.76 0.31 25.28
C VAL A 334 10.55 1.13 24.02
N SER A 335 10.44 0.46 22.87
CA SER A 335 10.19 1.16 21.61
C SER A 335 8.81 1.82 21.66
N ASP A 336 8.73 3.08 21.24
CA ASP A 336 7.46 3.77 21.00
C ASP A 336 6.55 2.93 20.12
N ALA A 337 5.24 3.07 20.35
CA ALA A 337 4.23 2.52 19.48
C ALA A 337 4.46 2.98 18.03
N ARG A 338 4.17 2.09 17.08
CA ARG A 338 4.26 2.45 15.65
C ARG A 338 3.11 3.37 15.27
N PRO A 339 3.33 4.34 14.37
CA PRO A 339 2.27 5.21 13.90
C PRO A 339 1.25 4.37 13.15
N ILE A 340 -0.01 4.69 13.38
CA ILE A 340 -1.12 4.12 12.61
C ILE A 340 -0.99 4.64 11.17
N ARG A 341 -0.89 3.73 10.21
CA ARG A 341 -0.79 4.05 8.79
C ARG A 341 -2.14 3.95 8.09
N ASP A 342 -2.93 2.93 8.41
CA ASP A 342 -4.32 2.86 7.92
C ASP A 342 -5.24 3.71 8.81
N LEU A 343 -5.44 4.96 8.44
CA LEU A 343 -6.32 5.91 9.14
C LEU A 343 -7.80 5.79 8.74
N GLY A 344 -8.14 4.96 7.74
CA GLY A 344 -9.51 4.85 7.20
C GLY A 344 -10.05 6.12 6.52
N GLN A 345 -9.32 7.23 6.58
CA GLN A 345 -9.72 8.52 6.00
C GLN A 345 -9.84 8.46 4.47
N PRO A 346 -10.66 9.32 3.86
CA PRO A 346 -10.65 9.56 2.42
C PRO A 346 -9.24 9.95 1.93
N THR A 347 -8.94 9.73 0.66
CA THR A 347 -7.62 10.03 0.12
C THR A 347 -7.66 10.32 -1.38
N GLY A 348 -6.81 11.24 -1.85
CA GLY A 348 -6.78 11.61 -3.26
C GLY A 348 -7.84 12.63 -3.65
N GLY A 349 -8.38 13.36 -2.67
CA GLY A 349 -9.32 14.45 -2.86
C GLY A 349 -8.91 15.38 -4.01
N PHE A 350 -9.83 15.56 -4.94
CA PHE A 350 -9.63 16.34 -6.14
C PHE A 350 -10.87 17.17 -6.44
N THR A 351 -10.67 18.45 -6.79
CA THR A 351 -11.72 19.40 -7.13
C THR A 351 -11.60 19.79 -8.59
N LEU A 352 -12.71 19.68 -9.32
CA LEU A 352 -12.83 20.09 -10.71
C LEU A 352 -13.76 21.30 -10.82
N PRO A 353 -13.36 22.34 -11.59
CA PRO A 353 -14.18 23.54 -11.83
C PRO A 353 -15.46 23.27 -12.64
N ARG A 354 -15.57 22.08 -13.23
CA ARG A 354 -16.76 21.58 -13.92
C ARG A 354 -16.66 20.05 -14.02
N MET A 355 -17.79 19.34 -13.96
CA MET A 355 -17.80 17.90 -14.26
C MET A 355 -17.21 17.69 -15.66
N PRO A 356 -16.30 16.73 -15.88
CA PRO A 356 -16.13 16.19 -17.22
C PRO A 356 -17.52 15.70 -17.63
N ALA A 357 -17.98 16.05 -18.83
CA ALA A 357 -19.30 15.67 -19.30
C ALA A 357 -19.53 14.20 -18.96
N GLN A 358 -20.51 13.92 -18.08
CA GLN A 358 -20.93 12.55 -17.85
C GLN A 358 -21.22 12.00 -19.24
N ARG A 359 -20.44 11.02 -19.71
CA ARG A 359 -20.97 10.10 -20.70
C ARG A 359 -22.20 9.54 -20.04
N SER A 360 -23.37 10.01 -20.48
CA SER A 360 -24.60 9.34 -20.13
C SER A 360 -24.36 7.88 -20.46
N GLY A 361 -24.36 7.02 -19.43
CA GLY A 361 -24.33 5.57 -19.62
C GLY A 361 -25.56 5.06 -20.40
N ASN A 362 -26.50 5.96 -20.71
CA ASN A 362 -27.36 5.79 -21.85
C ASN A 362 -26.57 6.16 -23.11
N PRO A 363 -26.21 5.21 -23.99
CA PRO A 363 -26.15 5.57 -25.41
C PRO A 363 -27.47 6.30 -25.66
N THR A 364 -27.43 7.60 -25.92
CA THR A 364 -28.61 8.30 -26.43
C THR A 364 -28.98 7.48 -27.65
N LEU A 365 -30.07 6.71 -27.55
CA LEU A 365 -30.63 5.95 -28.65
C LEU A 365 -31.09 7.01 -29.64
N ILE A 366 -30.16 7.46 -30.49
CA ILE A 366 -30.46 8.39 -31.56
C ILE A 366 -31.40 7.63 -32.47
N LEU A 367 -32.69 7.97 -32.39
CA LEU A 367 -33.69 7.30 -33.19
C LEU A 367 -33.37 7.57 -34.67
N PRO A 368 -33.63 6.62 -35.58
CA PRO A 368 -33.41 6.83 -37.01
C PRO A 368 -34.07 8.11 -37.54
N VAL A 369 -35.22 8.48 -36.97
CA VAL A 369 -35.95 9.72 -37.29
C VAL A 369 -35.18 10.98 -36.88
N GLU A 370 -34.57 10.99 -35.69
CA GLU A 370 -33.76 12.13 -35.22
C GLU A 370 -32.48 12.28 -36.06
N ARG A 371 -31.87 11.15 -36.45
CA ARG A 371 -30.70 11.14 -37.33
C ARG A 371 -31.04 11.62 -38.74
N ALA A 372 -32.20 11.24 -39.27
CA ALA A 372 -32.68 11.70 -40.57
C ALA A 372 -33.01 13.20 -40.55
N ALA A 373 -33.67 13.69 -39.51
CA ALA A 373 -33.96 15.12 -39.35
C ALA A 373 -32.68 15.96 -39.23
N ALA A 374 -31.71 15.51 -38.44
CA ALA A 374 -30.42 16.18 -38.30
C ALA A 374 -29.59 16.12 -39.61
N SER A 375 -29.68 15.03 -40.37
CA SER A 375 -29.01 14.88 -41.66
C SER A 375 -29.55 15.87 -42.70
N ALA A 376 -30.87 16.06 -42.73
CA ALA A 376 -31.51 17.06 -43.57
C ALA A 376 -31.14 18.48 -43.15
N ALA A 377 -31.15 18.79 -41.85
CA ALA A 377 -30.83 20.12 -41.32
C ALA A 377 -29.35 20.50 -41.54
N LEU A 378 -28.44 19.53 -41.41
CA LEU A 378 -27.00 19.75 -41.54
C LEU A 378 -26.46 19.47 -42.94
N GLY A 379 -27.29 19.04 -43.89
CA GLY A 379 -26.90 18.78 -45.28
C GLY A 379 -25.80 17.73 -45.45
N CYS A 380 -25.76 16.70 -44.60
CA CYS A 380 -24.75 15.65 -44.63
C CYS A 380 -25.38 14.26 -44.51
N PRO A 381 -24.70 13.20 -44.96
CA PRO A 381 -25.19 11.84 -44.77
C PRO A 381 -25.40 11.45 -43.29
N PRO A 382 -26.38 10.59 -42.97
CA PRO A 382 -26.67 10.18 -41.60
C PRO A 382 -25.50 9.53 -40.85
N TRP A 383 -24.58 8.86 -41.55
CA TRP A 383 -23.39 8.22 -40.95
C TRP A 383 -22.28 9.21 -40.58
N GLU A 384 -22.35 10.45 -41.07
CA GLU A 384 -21.43 11.51 -40.67
C GLU A 384 -21.84 12.19 -39.36
N LEU A 385 -23.04 11.89 -38.87
CA LEU A 385 -23.59 12.47 -37.65
C LEU A 385 -23.12 11.72 -36.41
N GLY A 386 -22.75 12.49 -35.41
CA GLY A 386 -22.50 11.99 -34.06
C GLY A 386 -22.75 13.06 -33.01
N PRO A 387 -22.85 12.66 -31.73
CA PRO A 387 -23.07 13.61 -30.65
C PRO A 387 -21.80 14.44 -30.40
N CYS A 388 -21.98 15.74 -30.18
CA CYS A 388 -20.97 16.64 -29.64
C CYS A 388 -20.43 16.09 -28.32
N ALA A 389 -19.10 16.10 -28.16
CA ALA A 389 -18.44 15.55 -26.97
C ALA A 389 -18.78 16.30 -25.67
N GLU A 390 -19.24 17.56 -25.77
CA GLU A 390 -19.57 18.41 -24.62
C GLU A 390 -21.08 18.45 -24.32
N CYS A 391 -21.93 18.76 -25.32
CA CYS A 391 -23.36 18.97 -25.09
C CYS A 391 -24.27 17.84 -25.59
N GLY A 392 -23.71 16.80 -26.23
CA GLY A 392 -24.49 15.66 -26.75
C GLY A 392 -25.33 15.95 -28.01
N GLN A 393 -25.40 17.20 -28.47
CA GLN A 393 -26.14 17.59 -29.68
C GLN A 393 -25.58 16.91 -30.93
N LEU A 394 -26.46 16.42 -31.82
CA LEU A 394 -26.05 15.88 -33.11
C LEU A 394 -25.37 16.93 -33.98
N MET A 395 -24.21 16.59 -34.49
CA MET A 395 -23.39 17.42 -35.37
C MET A 395 -22.66 16.53 -36.39
N ARG A 396 -22.10 17.15 -37.43
CA ARG A 396 -21.13 16.49 -38.32
C ARG A 396 -19.88 16.14 -37.50
N ARG A 397 -19.78 14.88 -37.06
CA ARG A 397 -18.68 14.39 -36.23
C ARG A 397 -17.66 13.60 -37.05
N TYR A 398 -18.12 12.93 -38.10
CA TYR A 398 -17.31 12.09 -38.98
C TYR A 398 -17.34 12.66 -40.42
N GLY A 399 -16.40 12.27 -41.29
CA GLY A 399 -16.31 12.77 -42.67
C GLY A 399 -15.27 13.88 -42.90
N ARG A 400 -15.44 14.68 -43.95
CA ARG A 400 -14.45 15.71 -44.37
C ARG A 400 -14.34 16.92 -43.41
N ASP A 401 -15.38 17.16 -42.61
CA ASP A 401 -15.45 18.27 -41.66
C ASP A 401 -15.54 17.77 -40.20
N THR A 402 -14.72 16.76 -39.85
CA THR A 402 -14.76 16.14 -38.52
C THR A 402 -14.48 17.16 -37.42
N ALA A 403 -15.40 17.28 -36.47
CA ALA A 403 -15.18 18.03 -35.26
C ALA A 403 -15.70 17.27 -34.03
N MET A 404 -14.95 17.35 -32.95
CA MET A 404 -15.33 16.74 -31.66
C MET A 404 -16.36 17.58 -30.90
N PHE A 405 -16.41 18.89 -31.19
CA PHE A 405 -17.27 19.87 -30.53
C PHE A 405 -18.10 20.66 -31.55
N CYS A 406 -19.38 20.90 -31.23
CA CYS A 406 -20.26 21.71 -32.08
C CYS A 406 -19.78 23.17 -32.10
N GLY A 407 -20.26 23.97 -33.05
CA GLY A 407 -19.82 25.37 -33.22
C GLY A 407 -19.92 26.19 -31.94
N VAL A 408 -21.06 26.07 -31.24
CA VAL A 408 -21.31 26.76 -29.97
C VAL A 408 -20.31 26.35 -28.88
N CYS A 409 -20.08 25.04 -28.70
CA CYS A 409 -19.11 24.55 -27.72
C CYS A 409 -17.67 24.96 -28.09
N ARG A 410 -17.36 25.05 -29.38
CA ARG A 410 -16.04 25.45 -29.87
C ARG A 410 -15.77 26.93 -29.66
N GLU A 411 -16.74 27.80 -29.89
CA GLU A 411 -16.65 29.23 -29.56
C GLU A 411 -16.47 29.44 -28.06
N ALA A 412 -17.20 28.69 -27.23
CA ALA A 412 -17.06 28.75 -25.78
C ALA A 412 -15.71 28.24 -25.26
N LEU A 413 -15.09 27.27 -25.96
CA LEU A 413 -13.75 26.77 -25.67
C LEU A 413 -12.66 27.74 -26.14
N ASN A 414 -12.84 28.41 -27.28
CA ASN A 414 -11.86 29.34 -27.85
C ASN A 414 -11.89 30.74 -27.22
N SER A 415 -12.95 31.06 -26.46
CA SER A 415 -13.09 32.33 -25.72
C SER A 415 -12.54 32.25 -24.29
N ARG A 416 -11.84 31.16 -23.95
CA ARG A 416 -11.10 30.91 -22.70
C ARG A 416 -9.62 30.80 -23.02
#